data_AF-Q6BRS9-F1
#
_entry.id   AF-Q6BRS9-F1
#
_cell.length_a   1.000
_cell.length_b   1.000
_cell.length_c   1.000
_cell.angle_alpha   90.00
_cell.angle_beta   90.00
_cell.angle_gamma   90.00
#
_symmetry.space_group_name_H-M   'P 1'
#
loop_
_entity.id
_entity.type
_entity.pdbx_description
1 polymer ?
#
loop_
_entity_poly.entity_id
_entity_poly.type
_entity_poly.pdbx_seq_one_letter_code
_entity_poly.pdbx_strand_id
1 'polypeptide(L)'
;MTDDKIKFAVHNCIKTYELTSKSKRFSRLTFEHESKIAKSINLNHKEKFLDILSKRDHYIGKLNKLLNDSITDEADHSSKGQNRLVAGPDPRYITNRHHAKQYIINNVLPNTNKSQIIEQLISKHSKLQDNYKESRESILKGHKDSIKNLQPNTKLSKLSNINAQIKDHSINNKRVELTNELDALDDMIIFNSKQYSIETYETLQSLKIPYFFIDEMYKYPQLDDDRVYMLDLLVDLLTEKKPVNR
;
A
#
# COMPACT_ATOMS: atom_id res chain seq x y z
N MET A 1 -46.25 23.10 9.07
CA MET A 1 -45.80 23.65 7.77
C MET A 1 -45.51 22.50 6.82
N THR A 2 -46.00 22.57 5.58
CA THR A 2 -45.70 21.61 4.50
C THR A 2 -44.24 21.76 4.04
N ASP A 3 -43.65 20.68 3.54
CA ASP A 3 -42.24 20.60 3.11
C ASP A 3 -41.88 21.70 2.10
N ASP A 4 -42.83 22.12 1.26
CA ASP A 4 -42.67 23.21 0.29
C ASP A 4 -42.42 24.58 0.94
N LYS A 5 -42.98 24.83 2.14
CA LYS A 5 -42.76 26.10 2.86
C LYS A 5 -41.36 26.21 3.43
N ILE A 6 -40.76 25.09 3.85
CA ILE A 6 -39.38 25.05 4.34
C ILE A 6 -38.40 25.22 3.19
N LYS A 7 -38.66 24.53 2.06
CA LYS A 7 -37.86 24.70 0.84
C LYS A 7 -37.87 26.16 0.36
N PHE A 8 -39.04 26.80 0.32
CA PHE A 8 -39.18 28.21 -0.03
C PHE A 8 -38.45 29.14 0.96
N ALA A 9 -38.51 28.85 2.26
CA ALA A 9 -37.80 29.63 3.27
C ALA A 9 -36.27 29.51 3.14
N VAL A 10 -35.75 28.32 2.88
CA VAL A 10 -34.33 28.06 2.62
C VAL A 10 -33.88 28.80 1.35
N HIS A 11 -34.65 28.71 0.26
CA HIS A 11 -34.39 29.41 -1.00
C HIS A 11 -34.23 30.92 -0.79
N ASN A 12 -35.16 31.54 -0.04
CA ASN A 12 -35.11 32.98 0.25
C ASN A 12 -33.92 33.37 1.14
N CYS A 13 -33.47 32.48 2.02
CA CYS A 13 -32.28 32.72 2.85
C CYS A 13 -31.00 32.67 2.02
N ILE A 14 -30.86 31.69 1.12
CA ILE A 14 -29.73 31.58 0.17
C ILE A 14 -29.70 32.81 -0.75
N LYS A 15 -30.84 33.18 -1.33
CA LYS A 15 -30.97 34.38 -2.18
C LYS A 15 -30.58 35.66 -1.45
N THR A 16 -31.03 35.83 -0.21
CA THR A 16 -30.68 37.02 0.59
C THR A 16 -29.17 37.03 0.87
N TYR A 17 -28.58 35.88 1.20
CA TYR A 17 -27.16 35.77 1.51
C TYR A 17 -26.28 36.10 0.30
N GLU A 18 -26.61 35.60 -0.89
CA GLU A 18 -25.87 35.93 -2.13
C GLU A 18 -25.91 37.43 -2.45
N LEU A 19 -27.04 38.09 -2.20
CA LEU A 19 -27.21 39.52 -2.47
C LEU A 19 -26.55 40.43 -1.44
N THR A 20 -26.43 39.99 -0.18
CA THR A 20 -26.03 40.87 0.94
C THR A 20 -24.64 40.56 1.51
N SER A 21 -24.11 39.34 1.33
CA SER A 21 -22.86 38.91 1.96
C SER A 21 -21.64 39.10 1.04
N LYS A 22 -20.89 40.17 1.26
CA LYS A 22 -19.61 40.44 0.55
C LYS A 22 -18.48 39.45 0.90
N SER A 23 -18.56 38.77 2.04
CA SER A 23 -17.44 37.99 2.60
C SER A 23 -17.41 36.51 2.21
N LYS A 24 -18.45 35.99 1.53
CA LYS A 24 -18.61 34.55 1.17
C LYS A 24 -18.16 33.55 2.26
N ARG A 25 -18.29 33.91 3.54
CA ARG A 25 -17.79 33.14 4.68
C ARG A 25 -18.40 31.73 4.79
N PHE A 26 -19.65 31.59 4.37
CA PHE A 26 -20.38 30.33 4.25
C PHE A 26 -20.41 29.92 2.78
N SER A 27 -19.38 29.22 2.33
CA SER A 27 -19.18 28.84 0.93
C SER A 27 -20.13 27.74 0.45
N ARG A 28 -20.72 26.96 1.37
CA ARG A 28 -21.62 25.86 1.03
C ARG A 28 -23.07 26.32 0.87
N LEU A 29 -23.39 27.56 1.25
CA LEU A 29 -24.71 28.16 1.17
C LEU A 29 -25.02 28.67 -0.26
N THR A 30 -25.15 27.75 -1.21
CA THR A 30 -25.42 28.01 -2.63
C THR A 30 -26.73 27.35 -3.08
N PHE A 31 -27.30 27.83 -4.18
CA PHE A 31 -28.52 27.23 -4.76
C PHE A 31 -28.34 25.76 -5.15
N GLU A 32 -27.12 25.33 -5.49
CA GLU A 32 -26.80 23.93 -5.80
C GLU A 32 -27.09 22.98 -4.62
N HIS A 33 -26.89 23.46 -3.38
CA HIS A 33 -27.11 22.68 -2.17
C HIS A 33 -28.49 22.88 -1.54
N GLU A 34 -29.36 23.73 -2.12
CA GLU A 34 -30.68 24.09 -1.58
C GLU A 34 -31.54 22.86 -1.25
N SER A 35 -31.59 21.90 -2.17
CA SER A 35 -32.39 20.68 -2.00
C SER A 35 -31.89 19.81 -0.84
N LYS A 36 -30.57 19.72 -0.65
CA LYS A 36 -29.94 18.96 0.44
C LYS A 36 -30.14 19.65 1.80
N ILE A 37 -29.94 20.96 1.84
CA ILE A 37 -30.19 21.80 3.03
C ILE A 37 -31.65 21.68 3.46
N ALA A 38 -32.60 21.83 2.54
CA ALA A 38 -34.02 21.77 2.85
C ALA A 38 -34.43 20.40 3.42
N LYS A 39 -33.90 19.31 2.86
CA LYS A 39 -34.13 17.94 3.37
C LYS A 39 -33.53 17.73 4.75
N SER A 40 -32.27 18.11 4.95
CA SER A 40 -31.56 17.98 6.23
C SER A 40 -32.25 18.75 7.35
N ILE A 41 -32.69 19.98 7.05
CA ILE A 41 -33.43 20.80 8.02
C ILE A 41 -34.78 20.19 8.36
N ASN A 42 -35.52 19.71 7.37
CA ASN A 42 -36.83 19.11 7.62
C ASN A 42 -36.73 17.85 8.49
N LEU A 43 -35.64 17.07 8.35
CA LEU A 43 -35.41 15.83 9.09
C LEU A 43 -34.87 16.06 10.50
N ASN A 44 -33.85 16.93 10.67
CA ASN A 44 -33.04 16.95 11.89
C ASN A 44 -33.13 18.26 12.69
N HIS A 45 -33.51 19.37 12.03
CA HIS A 45 -33.35 20.72 12.62
C HIS A 45 -34.58 21.62 12.46
N LYS A 46 -35.75 21.04 12.18
CA LYS A 46 -36.97 21.75 11.80
C LYS A 46 -37.42 22.79 12.83
N GLU A 47 -37.51 22.40 14.09
CA GLU A 47 -37.96 23.28 15.17
C GLU A 47 -36.98 24.44 15.42
N LYS A 48 -35.68 24.12 15.46
CA LYS A 48 -34.61 25.09 15.65
C LYS A 48 -34.50 26.08 14.49
N PHE A 49 -34.70 25.61 13.26
CA PHE A 49 -34.72 26.45 12.07
C PHE A 49 -35.91 27.42 12.08
N LEU A 50 -37.11 26.94 12.46
CA LEU A 50 -38.30 27.78 12.53
C LEU A 50 -38.21 28.87 13.62
N ASP A 51 -37.66 28.56 14.80
CA ASP A 51 -37.44 29.56 15.86
C ASP A 51 -36.45 30.65 15.42
N ILE A 52 -35.32 30.26 14.81
CA ILE A 52 -34.33 31.23 14.31
C ILE A 52 -34.89 32.05 13.14
N LEU A 53 -35.69 31.44 12.26
CA LEU A 53 -36.34 32.12 11.15
C LEU A 53 -37.34 33.18 11.63
N SER A 54 -38.06 32.91 12.73
CA SER A 54 -38.99 33.88 13.33
C SER A 54 -38.29 35.13 13.89
N LYS A 55 -36.99 35.03 14.19
CA LYS A 55 -36.13 36.09 14.73
C LYS A 55 -35.00 36.47 13.76
N ARG A 56 -35.25 36.31 12.45
CA ARG A 56 -34.23 36.41 11.37
C ARG A 56 -33.44 37.71 11.39
N ASP A 57 -34.07 38.84 11.70
CA ASP A 57 -33.40 40.15 11.67
C ASP A 57 -32.29 40.29 12.72
N HIS A 58 -32.39 39.56 13.84
CA HIS A 58 -31.39 39.58 14.90
C HIS A 58 -30.38 38.42 14.82
N TYR A 59 -30.76 37.31 14.18
CA TYR A 59 -29.97 36.08 14.16
C TYR A 59 -29.55 35.60 12.77
N ILE A 60 -29.46 36.50 11.78
CA ILE A 60 -29.10 36.17 10.40
C ILE A 60 -27.77 35.40 10.30
N GLY A 61 -26.78 35.72 11.14
CA GLY A 61 -25.51 35.00 11.19
C GLY A 61 -25.63 33.57 11.72
N LYS A 62 -26.49 33.35 12.74
CA LYS A 62 -26.77 32.00 13.27
C LYS A 62 -27.59 31.18 12.28
N LEU A 63 -28.50 31.82 11.55
CA LEU A 63 -29.29 31.20 10.49
C LEU A 63 -28.38 30.71 9.37
N ASN A 64 -27.52 31.58 8.83
CA ASN A 64 -26.59 31.21 7.76
C ASN A 64 -25.61 30.11 8.19
N LYS A 65 -25.14 30.16 9.43
CA LYS A 65 -24.31 29.09 10.01
C LYS A 65 -25.08 27.77 10.08
N LEU A 66 -26.30 27.77 10.61
CA LEU A 66 -27.14 26.56 10.70
C LEU A 66 -27.42 25.96 9.32
N LEU A 67 -27.72 26.78 8.32
CA LEU A 67 -27.94 26.33 6.95
C LEU A 67 -26.67 25.73 6.33
N ASN A 68 -25.51 26.38 6.52
CA ASN A 68 -24.23 25.89 6.01
C ASN A 68 -23.78 24.59 6.70
N ASP A 69 -24.01 24.48 8.01
CA ASP A 69 -23.66 23.30 8.82
C ASP A 69 -24.66 22.14 8.62
N SER A 70 -25.88 22.42 8.12
CA SER A 70 -26.87 21.39 7.78
C SER A 70 -26.49 20.57 6.54
N ILE A 71 -25.52 21.06 5.76
CA ILE A 71 -24.80 20.26 4.76
C ILE A 71 -23.78 19.43 5.53
N THR A 72 -24.25 18.31 6.06
CA THR A 72 -23.36 17.22 6.41
C THR A 72 -22.68 16.78 5.12
N ASP A 73 -21.35 16.78 5.09
CA ASP A 73 -20.61 16.05 4.07
C ASP A 73 -21.10 14.62 4.15
N GLU A 74 -22.01 14.24 3.25
CA GLU A 74 -22.39 12.86 3.08
C GLU A 74 -21.13 12.14 2.63
N ALA A 75 -20.40 11.60 3.60
CA ALA A 75 -19.86 10.27 3.43
C ALA A 75 -21.07 9.40 3.06
N ASP A 76 -21.28 9.23 1.76
CA ASP A 76 -22.31 8.43 1.08
C ASP A 76 -22.58 7.12 1.84
N HIS A 77 -23.47 7.13 2.83
CA HIS A 77 -23.85 5.94 3.60
C HIS A 77 -24.89 5.10 2.84
N SER A 78 -25.09 5.36 1.55
CA SER A 78 -25.99 4.62 0.66
C SER A 78 -25.27 3.76 -0.38
N SER A 79 -24.05 3.30 -0.12
CA SER A 79 -23.40 2.22 -0.88
C SER A 79 -22.91 1.13 0.08
N LYS A 80 -23.85 0.31 0.54
CA LYS A 80 -23.55 -1.05 1.00
C LYS A 80 -22.84 -1.77 -0.15
N GLY A 81 -21.51 -1.87 -0.09
CA GLY A 81 -20.74 -2.69 -1.03
C GLY A 81 -19.42 -2.12 -1.56
N GLN A 82 -18.96 -0.94 -1.14
CA GLN A 82 -17.60 -0.50 -1.49
C GLN A 82 -16.84 -0.07 -0.23
N ASN A 83 -15.74 -0.79 0.02
CA ASN A 83 -14.73 -0.46 1.03
C ASN A 83 -14.36 1.02 0.89
N ARG A 84 -14.85 1.86 1.83
CA ARG A 84 -14.50 3.27 1.88
C ARG A 84 -13.01 3.41 2.13
N LEU A 85 -12.27 3.69 1.07
CA LEU A 85 -10.96 4.33 1.14
C LEU A 85 -11.16 5.60 1.97
N VAL A 86 -10.58 5.64 3.17
CA VAL A 86 -10.54 6.87 3.98
C VAL A 86 -9.81 7.90 3.12
N ALA A 87 -10.40 9.08 2.92
CA ALA A 87 -9.77 10.21 2.23
C ALA A 87 -8.56 10.70 3.04
N GLY A 88 -7.48 9.92 2.99
CA GLY A 88 -6.19 10.23 3.56
C GLY A 88 -5.42 11.18 2.63
N PRO A 89 -4.30 11.73 3.10
CA PRO A 89 -3.41 12.52 2.27
C PRO A 89 -3.02 11.74 1.01
N ASP A 90 -2.89 12.44 -0.12
CA ASP A 90 -2.46 11.83 -1.38
C ASP A 90 -1.11 11.11 -1.15
N PRO A 91 -1.00 9.81 -1.51
CA PRO A 91 0.22 9.03 -1.31
C PRO A 91 1.47 9.68 -1.91
N ARG A 92 1.32 10.55 -2.92
CA ARG A 92 2.41 11.31 -3.55
C ARG A 92 3.16 12.25 -2.62
N TYR A 93 2.49 12.73 -1.58
CA TYR A 93 3.00 13.74 -0.67
C TYR A 93 3.18 13.21 0.75
N ILE A 94 3.10 11.90 0.95
CA ILE A 94 3.35 11.29 2.25
C ILE A 94 4.85 11.22 2.49
N THR A 95 5.30 11.94 3.52
CA THR A 95 6.73 12.13 3.84
C THR A 95 7.16 11.59 5.19
N ASN A 96 6.27 10.90 5.91
CA ASN A 96 6.56 10.40 7.26
C ASN A 96 6.11 8.94 7.38
N ARG A 97 6.99 8.09 7.93
CA ARG A 97 6.77 6.65 8.12
C ARG A 97 5.47 6.36 8.87
N HIS A 98 5.11 7.21 9.84
CA HIS A 98 3.87 7.11 10.57
C HIS A 98 2.64 7.31 9.67
N HIS A 99 2.65 8.35 8.83
CA HIS A 99 1.56 8.60 7.89
C HIS A 99 1.48 7.54 6.78
N ALA A 100 2.63 7.04 6.32
CA ALA A 100 2.69 5.93 5.37
C ALA A 100 2.05 4.65 5.97
N LYS A 101 2.40 4.30 7.21
CA LYS A 101 1.79 3.16 7.92
C LYS A 101 0.28 3.31 8.05
N GLN A 102 -0.20 4.47 8.48
CA GLN A 102 -1.64 4.74 8.59
C GLN A 102 -2.35 4.64 7.23
N TYR A 103 -1.71 5.14 6.17
CA TYR A 103 -2.26 5.04 4.82
C TYR A 103 -2.37 3.57 4.37
N ILE A 104 -1.36 2.74 4.61
CA ILE A 104 -1.44 1.31 4.30
C ILE A 104 -2.59 0.65 5.05
N ILE A 105 -2.70 0.88 6.35
CA ILE A 105 -3.73 0.27 7.19
C ILE A 105 -5.14 0.67 6.75
N ASN A 106 -5.34 1.93 6.37
CA ASN A 106 -6.66 2.47 6.07
C ASN A 106 -7.07 2.32 4.59
N ASN A 107 -6.12 2.24 3.66
CA ASN A 107 -6.41 2.31 2.21
C ASN A 107 -5.90 1.12 1.40
N VAL A 108 -4.86 0.43 1.85
CA VAL A 108 -4.26 -0.70 1.12
C VAL A 108 -4.75 -2.03 1.69
N LEU A 109 -4.64 -2.21 3.00
CA LEU A 109 -5.08 -3.45 3.67
C LEU A 109 -6.58 -3.74 3.58
N PRO A 110 -7.51 -2.76 3.61
CA PRO A 110 -8.94 -3.03 3.46
C PRO A 110 -9.32 -3.34 2.01
N ASN A 111 -8.46 -3.01 1.04
CA ASN A 111 -8.70 -3.31 -0.35
C ASN A 111 -8.17 -4.72 -0.68
N THR A 112 -9.09 -5.68 -0.74
CA THR A 112 -8.78 -7.11 -1.00
C THR A 112 -7.96 -7.33 -2.26
N ASN A 113 -8.20 -6.56 -3.33
CA ASN A 113 -7.45 -6.73 -4.58
C ASN A 113 -6.01 -6.27 -4.41
N LYS A 114 -5.80 -5.12 -3.75
CA LYS A 114 -4.44 -4.61 -3.50
C LYS A 114 -3.67 -5.52 -2.54
N SER A 115 -4.32 -5.98 -1.46
CA SER A 115 -3.68 -6.90 -0.51
C SER A 115 -3.31 -8.23 -1.17
N GLN A 116 -4.20 -8.80 -2.00
CA GLN A 116 -3.93 -10.03 -2.72
C GLN A 116 -2.76 -9.91 -3.70
N ILE A 117 -2.65 -8.79 -4.44
CA ILE A 117 -1.52 -8.57 -5.35
C ILE A 117 -0.21 -8.52 -4.56
N ILE A 118 -0.18 -7.83 -3.43
CA ILE A 118 1.02 -7.75 -2.58
C ILE A 118 1.34 -9.12 -1.96
N GLU A 119 0.34 -9.88 -1.51
CA GLU A 119 0.53 -11.24 -0.99
C GLU A 119 1.07 -12.21 -2.06
N GLN A 120 0.58 -12.11 -3.29
CA GLN A 120 1.09 -12.88 -4.43
C GLN A 120 2.54 -12.53 -4.71
N LEU A 121 2.89 -11.24 -4.66
CA LEU A 121 4.25 -10.78 -4.84
C LEU A 121 5.17 -11.34 -3.74
N ILE A 122 4.80 -11.22 -2.47
CA ILE A 122 5.55 -11.80 -1.34
C ILE A 122 5.72 -13.32 -1.50
N SER A 123 4.65 -14.02 -1.87
CA SER A 123 4.67 -15.48 -2.05
C SER A 123 5.57 -15.89 -3.23
N LYS A 124 5.59 -15.11 -4.31
CA LYS A 124 6.47 -15.32 -5.47
C LYS A 124 7.93 -15.21 -5.06
N HIS A 125 8.28 -14.14 -4.34
CA HIS A 125 9.63 -13.91 -3.80
C HIS A 125 10.08 -15.03 -2.86
N SER A 126 9.24 -15.42 -1.89
CA SER A 126 9.55 -16.51 -0.96
C SER A 126 9.86 -17.82 -1.68
N LYS A 127 9.00 -18.24 -2.62
CA LYS A 127 9.20 -19.47 -3.39
C LYS A 127 10.50 -19.46 -4.19
N LEU A 128 10.89 -18.31 -4.73
CA LEU A 128 12.15 -18.19 -5.46
C LEU A 128 13.36 -18.31 -4.56
N GLN A 129 13.33 -17.68 -3.37
CA GLN A 129 14.40 -17.82 -2.38
C GLN A 129 14.57 -19.27 -1.97
N ASP A 130 13.46 -19.99 -1.74
CA ASP A 130 13.47 -21.42 -1.45
C ASP A 130 14.07 -22.22 -2.61
N ASN A 131 13.63 -21.96 -3.86
CA ASN A 131 14.16 -22.64 -5.05
C ASN A 131 15.67 -22.41 -5.26
N TYR A 132 16.17 -21.20 -4.98
CA TYR A 132 17.60 -20.89 -5.08
C TYR A 132 18.40 -21.62 -3.99
N LYS A 133 17.86 -21.68 -2.77
CA LYS A 133 18.46 -22.45 -1.69
C LYS A 133 18.52 -23.94 -2.04
N GLU A 134 17.43 -24.52 -2.53
CA GLU A 134 17.38 -25.92 -2.97
C GLU A 134 18.35 -26.20 -4.10
N SER A 135 18.46 -25.30 -5.08
CA SER A 135 19.38 -25.44 -6.21
C SER A 135 20.84 -25.39 -5.75
N ARG A 136 21.19 -24.45 -4.84
CA ARG A 136 22.52 -24.37 -4.24
C ARG A 136 22.86 -25.62 -3.44
N GLU A 137 21.93 -26.11 -2.62
CA GLU A 137 22.11 -27.35 -1.86
C GLU A 137 22.26 -28.59 -2.76
N SER A 138 21.51 -28.66 -3.85
CA SER A 138 21.60 -29.73 -4.84
C SER A 138 22.97 -29.78 -5.53
N ILE A 139 23.48 -28.63 -5.99
CA ILE A 139 24.82 -28.51 -6.59
C ILE A 139 25.89 -28.95 -5.58
N LEU A 140 25.84 -28.40 -4.36
CA LEU A 140 26.81 -28.75 -3.32
C LEU A 140 26.79 -30.25 -2.98
N LYS A 141 25.60 -30.85 -2.89
CA LYS A 141 25.45 -32.28 -2.61
C LYS A 141 25.98 -33.14 -3.77
N GLY A 142 25.63 -32.82 -5.01
CA GLY A 142 26.07 -33.56 -6.20
C GLY A 142 27.58 -33.58 -6.36
N HIS A 143 28.25 -32.46 -6.12
CA HIS A 143 29.71 -32.37 -6.16
C HIS A 143 30.38 -33.05 -4.96
N LYS A 144 29.78 -32.95 -3.76
CA LYS A 144 30.27 -33.67 -2.57
C LYS A 144 30.22 -35.19 -2.76
N ASP A 145 29.13 -35.71 -3.31
CA ASP A 145 28.96 -37.14 -3.60
C ASP A 145 29.94 -37.59 -4.71
N SER A 146 30.15 -36.75 -5.73
CA SER A 146 31.13 -37.01 -6.79
C SER A 146 32.57 -37.07 -6.25
N ILE A 147 32.96 -36.13 -5.38
CA ILE A 147 34.29 -36.12 -4.75
C ILE A 147 34.46 -37.33 -3.82
N LYS A 148 33.42 -37.71 -3.07
CA LYS A 148 33.45 -38.89 -2.20
C LYS A 148 33.62 -40.18 -2.99
N ASN A 149 32.95 -40.32 -4.14
CA ASN A 149 33.08 -41.47 -5.02
C ASN A 149 34.46 -41.57 -5.69
N LEU A 150 35.17 -40.44 -5.83
CA LEU A 150 36.54 -40.40 -6.32
C LEU A 150 37.58 -40.81 -5.25
N GLN A 151 37.20 -40.98 -3.99
CA GLN A 151 38.06 -41.51 -2.91
C GLN A 151 37.88 -43.03 -2.75
N PRO A 152 38.86 -43.88 -3.13
CA PRO A 152 38.77 -45.33 -2.94
C PRO A 152 39.52 -45.83 -1.70
N ASN A 153 39.05 -46.97 -1.18
CA ASN A 153 39.63 -47.71 -0.06
C ASN A 153 41.15 -47.96 -0.23
N THR A 154 41.91 -47.48 0.74
CA THR A 154 43.37 -47.50 0.87
C THR A 154 43.94 -48.92 1.00
N LYS A 155 44.07 -49.69 -0.09
CA LYS A 155 44.69 -51.03 -0.03
C LYS A 155 45.78 -51.37 -1.08
N LEU A 156 46.14 -50.50 -2.03
CA LEU A 156 47.25 -50.80 -2.97
C LEU A 156 48.32 -49.70 -2.99
N SER A 157 49.48 -50.00 -2.39
CA SER A 157 50.58 -49.06 -2.14
C SER A 157 51.59 -48.89 -3.29
N LYS A 158 51.63 -49.79 -4.29
CA LYS A 158 52.73 -49.82 -5.28
C LYS A 158 52.53 -48.94 -6.53
N LEU A 159 51.31 -48.49 -6.81
CA LEU A 159 50.99 -47.52 -7.88
C LEU A 159 50.59 -46.14 -7.30
N SER A 160 50.95 -45.90 -6.04
CA SER A 160 50.44 -44.80 -5.21
C SER A 160 50.68 -43.41 -5.79
N ASN A 161 51.89 -43.09 -6.28
CA ASN A 161 52.24 -41.71 -6.61
C ASN A 161 51.62 -41.19 -7.91
N ILE A 162 51.65 -41.97 -9.00
CA ILE A 162 51.05 -41.56 -10.28
C ILE A 162 49.51 -41.54 -10.16
N ASN A 163 48.93 -42.53 -9.49
CA ASN A 163 47.49 -42.54 -9.24
C ASN A 163 47.05 -41.44 -8.27
N ALA A 164 47.90 -41.00 -7.34
CA ALA A 164 47.61 -39.86 -6.47
C ALA A 164 47.57 -38.56 -7.29
N GLN A 165 48.56 -38.30 -8.14
CA GLN A 165 48.59 -37.10 -8.98
C GLN A 165 47.40 -37.01 -9.96
N ILE A 166 47.04 -38.11 -10.62
CA ILE A 166 45.88 -38.15 -11.53
C ILE A 166 44.57 -37.90 -10.76
N LYS A 167 44.46 -38.41 -9.52
CA LYS A 167 43.28 -38.18 -8.65
C LYS A 167 43.22 -36.77 -8.11
N ASP A 168 44.34 -36.21 -7.66
CA ASP A 168 44.40 -34.82 -7.20
C ASP A 168 44.01 -33.86 -8.32
N HIS A 169 44.44 -34.15 -9.57
CA HIS A 169 44.00 -33.39 -10.74
C HIS A 169 42.49 -33.55 -11.00
N SER A 170 41.94 -34.76 -10.90
CA SER A 170 40.50 -35.01 -11.07
C SER A 170 39.65 -34.33 -9.98
N ILE A 171 40.10 -34.35 -8.73
CA ILE A 171 39.44 -33.66 -7.60
C ILE A 171 39.52 -32.14 -7.80
N ASN A 172 40.66 -31.60 -8.23
CA ASN A 172 40.80 -30.19 -8.52
C ASN A 172 39.90 -29.77 -9.69
N ASN A 173 39.80 -30.56 -10.75
CA ASN A 173 38.88 -30.29 -11.87
C ASN A 173 37.43 -30.26 -11.38
N LYS A 174 37.02 -31.19 -10.50
CA LYS A 174 35.68 -31.18 -9.88
C LYS A 174 35.44 -29.96 -8.99
N ARG A 175 36.46 -29.47 -8.29
CA ARG A 175 36.35 -28.22 -7.52
C ARG A 175 36.19 -27.00 -8.42
N VAL A 176 36.89 -26.95 -9.55
CA VAL A 176 36.76 -25.87 -10.55
C VAL A 176 35.39 -25.92 -11.22
N GLU A 177 34.88 -27.11 -11.56
CA GLU A 177 33.52 -27.28 -12.07
C GLU A 177 32.48 -26.79 -11.06
N LEU A 178 32.63 -27.15 -9.78
CA LEU A 178 31.75 -26.67 -8.71
C LEU A 178 31.76 -25.14 -8.59
N THR A 179 32.95 -24.51 -8.60
CA THR A 179 33.02 -23.03 -8.52
C THR A 179 32.35 -22.39 -9.71
N ASN A 180 32.58 -22.89 -10.92
CA ASN A 180 31.96 -22.34 -12.13
C ASN A 180 30.43 -22.49 -12.12
N GLU A 181 29.90 -23.63 -11.64
CA GLU A 181 28.45 -23.83 -11.51
C GLU A 181 27.83 -22.93 -10.43
N LEU A 182 28.53 -22.71 -9.30
CA LEU A 182 28.09 -21.80 -8.25
C LEU A 182 28.12 -20.34 -8.74
N ASP A 183 29.16 -19.93 -9.45
CA ASP A 183 29.27 -18.58 -10.01
C ASP A 183 28.16 -18.33 -11.04
N ALA A 184 27.89 -19.31 -11.92
CA ALA A 184 26.78 -19.23 -12.87
C ALA A 184 25.41 -19.14 -12.19
N LEU A 185 25.22 -19.85 -11.07
CA LEU A 185 24.01 -19.74 -10.26
C LEU A 185 23.90 -18.36 -9.61
N ASP A 186 24.98 -17.84 -9.03
CA ASP A 186 25.00 -16.53 -8.37
C ASP A 186 24.73 -15.41 -9.41
N ASP A 187 25.28 -15.49 -10.61
CA ASP A 187 24.98 -14.58 -11.72
C ASP A 187 23.50 -14.62 -12.12
N MET A 188 22.92 -15.81 -12.21
CA MET A 188 21.50 -16.00 -12.49
C MET A 188 20.62 -15.42 -11.36
N ILE A 189 21.01 -15.61 -10.10
CA ILE A 189 20.31 -15.05 -8.93
C ILE A 189 20.36 -13.51 -8.98
N ILE A 190 21.52 -12.92 -9.25
CA ILE A 190 21.68 -11.46 -9.36
C ILE A 190 20.80 -10.90 -10.48
N PHE A 191 20.82 -11.54 -11.66
CA PHE A 191 20.02 -11.11 -12.80
C PHE A 191 18.52 -11.15 -12.46
N ASN A 192 18.04 -12.27 -11.92
CA ASN A 192 16.64 -12.41 -11.55
C ASN A 192 16.25 -11.43 -10.44
N SER A 193 17.11 -11.23 -9.43
CA SER A 193 16.86 -10.27 -8.35
C SER A 193 16.69 -8.84 -8.86
N LYS A 194 17.46 -8.43 -9.89
CA LYS A 194 17.29 -7.14 -10.55
C LYS A 194 15.93 -7.03 -11.25
N GLN A 195 15.55 -8.05 -12.02
CA GLN A 195 14.24 -8.08 -12.69
C GLN A 195 13.09 -8.00 -11.68
N TYR A 196 13.19 -8.74 -10.59
CA TYR A 196 12.18 -8.72 -9.53
C TYR A 196 12.12 -7.41 -8.76
N SER A 197 13.27 -6.74 -8.54
CA SER A 197 13.30 -5.42 -7.94
C SER A 197 12.51 -4.41 -8.78
N ILE A 198 12.68 -4.45 -10.11
CA ILE A 198 11.93 -3.61 -11.06
C ILE A 198 10.43 -3.96 -11.01
N GLU A 199 10.07 -5.24 -11.15
CA GLU A 199 8.67 -5.70 -11.09
C GLU A 199 7.99 -5.27 -9.78
N THR A 200 8.70 -5.40 -8.66
CA THR A 200 8.22 -5.00 -7.33
C THR A 200 7.98 -3.50 -7.27
N TYR A 201 8.95 -2.71 -7.75
CA TYR A 201 8.83 -1.26 -7.79
C TYR A 201 7.63 -0.81 -8.61
N GLU A 202 7.50 -1.31 -9.85
CA GLU A 202 6.40 -0.98 -10.76
C GLU A 202 5.04 -1.38 -10.17
N THR A 203 4.96 -2.57 -9.56
CA THR A 203 3.75 -3.06 -8.91
C THR A 203 3.35 -2.15 -7.75
N LEU A 204 4.27 -1.83 -6.83
CA LEU A 204 3.98 -0.97 -5.67
C LEU A 204 3.67 0.47 -6.09
N GLN A 205 4.30 0.98 -7.14
CA GLN A 205 3.97 2.28 -7.74
C GLN A 205 2.54 2.27 -8.31
N SER A 206 2.16 1.23 -9.06
CA SER A 206 0.81 1.09 -9.62
C SER A 206 -0.28 1.01 -8.54
N LEU A 207 0.03 0.39 -7.41
CA LEU A 207 -0.86 0.26 -6.25
C LEU A 207 -0.97 1.55 -5.42
N LYS A 208 -0.18 2.57 -5.76
CA LYS A 208 -0.04 3.86 -5.07
C LYS A 208 0.42 3.69 -3.62
N ILE A 209 1.45 2.87 -3.42
CA ILE A 209 2.10 2.68 -2.13
C ILE A 209 3.00 3.90 -1.84
N PRO A 210 2.95 4.48 -0.64
CA PRO A 210 3.82 5.59 -0.26
C PRO A 210 5.31 5.26 -0.47
N TYR A 211 6.12 6.27 -0.81
CA TYR A 211 7.56 6.15 -1.17
C TYR A 211 7.90 5.43 -2.48
N PHE A 212 7.02 4.57 -2.97
CA PHE A 212 7.08 4.03 -4.34
C PHE A 212 6.34 4.92 -5.34
N PHE A 213 5.40 5.71 -4.84
CA PHE A 213 4.60 6.65 -5.62
C PHE A 213 4.77 8.07 -5.07
N ILE A 214 5.92 8.69 -5.30
CA ILE A 214 6.21 10.09 -4.97
C ILE A 214 6.19 10.94 -6.24
N ASP A 215 5.82 12.21 -6.11
CA ASP A 215 5.98 13.22 -7.16
C ASP A 215 7.47 13.44 -7.49
N GLU A 216 7.87 13.29 -8.76
CA GLU A 216 9.26 13.46 -9.21
C GLU A 216 9.84 14.84 -8.89
N MET A 217 8.98 15.86 -8.76
CA MET A 217 9.39 17.22 -8.41
C MET A 217 9.67 17.39 -6.91
N TYR A 218 9.38 16.38 -6.09
CA TYR A 218 9.53 16.43 -4.64
C TYR A 218 10.87 15.82 -4.19
N LYS A 219 11.79 16.66 -3.71
CA LYS A 219 13.07 16.19 -3.15
C LYS A 219 12.85 15.55 -1.78
N TYR A 220 12.93 14.22 -1.74
CA TYR A 220 12.82 13.45 -0.50
C TYR A 220 14.20 12.96 -0.02
N PRO A 221 14.66 13.38 1.18
CA PRO A 221 15.91 12.87 1.75
C PRO A 221 15.68 11.42 2.24
N GLN A 222 16.58 10.49 1.87
CA GLN A 222 16.55 9.07 2.29
C GLN A 222 15.38 8.23 1.76
N LEU A 223 15.07 8.39 0.47
CA LEU A 223 13.98 7.65 -0.17
C LEU A 223 14.18 6.12 -0.16
N ASP A 224 15.42 5.65 -0.33
CA ASP A 224 15.69 4.23 -0.42
C ASP A 224 15.54 3.51 0.94
N ASP A 225 15.99 4.14 2.03
CA ASP A 225 15.82 3.60 3.39
C ASP A 225 14.33 3.49 3.76
N ASP A 226 13.53 4.47 3.35
CA ASP A 226 12.08 4.48 3.61
C ASP A 226 11.30 3.51 2.72
N ARG A 227 11.77 3.25 1.50
CA ARG A 227 11.24 2.16 0.66
C ARG A 227 11.49 0.80 1.29
N VAL A 228 12.70 0.56 1.82
CA VAL A 228 13.03 -0.68 2.53
C VAL A 228 12.12 -0.85 3.75
N TYR A 229 12.00 0.19 4.58
CA TYR A 229 11.08 0.18 5.72
C TYR A 229 9.64 -0.17 5.33
N MET A 230 9.16 0.35 4.19
CA MET A 230 7.81 0.03 3.73
C MET A 230 7.63 -1.41 3.25
N LEU A 231 8.65 -1.99 2.63
CA LEU A 231 8.62 -3.40 2.24
C LEU A 231 8.50 -4.29 3.48
N ASP A 232 9.33 -4.04 4.50
CA ASP A 232 9.29 -4.76 5.77
C ASP A 232 7.90 -4.61 6.43
N LEU A 233 7.39 -3.38 6.48
CA LEU A 233 6.07 -3.10 7.04
C LEU A 233 4.94 -3.84 6.30
N LEU A 234 5.01 -3.95 4.97
CA LEU A 234 4.01 -4.67 4.18
C LEU A 234 4.06 -6.18 4.45
N VAL A 235 5.27 -6.74 4.59
CA VAL A 235 5.46 -8.15 4.95
C VAL A 235 4.88 -8.40 6.33
N ASP A 236 5.23 -7.60 7.34
CA ASP A 236 4.74 -7.76 8.71
C ASP A 236 3.21 -7.68 8.76
N LEU A 237 2.61 -6.64 8.17
CA LEU A 237 1.16 -6.42 8.22
C LEU A 237 0.34 -7.49 7.50
N LEU A 238 0.91 -8.17 6.49
CA LEU A 238 0.24 -9.23 5.74
C LEU A 238 0.51 -10.63 6.31
N THR A 239 1.65 -10.85 6.95
CA THR A 239 1.99 -12.13 7.58
C THR A 239 1.44 -12.25 9.01
N GLU A 240 1.43 -11.18 9.81
CA GLU A 240 0.82 -11.17 11.16
C GLU A 240 -0.71 -11.35 11.14
N LYS A 241 -1.36 -11.07 10.01
CA LYS A 241 -2.79 -11.35 9.82
C LYS A 241 -3.13 -12.84 9.77
N LYS A 242 -2.14 -13.73 9.63
CA LYS A 242 -2.34 -15.16 9.83
C LYS A 242 -2.04 -15.47 11.30
N PRO A 243 -3.04 -15.76 12.16
CA PRO A 243 -2.74 -16.41 13.41
C PRO A 243 -2.02 -17.72 13.07
N VAL A 244 -0.73 -17.77 13.34
CA VAL A 244 -0.01 -19.02 13.48
C VAL A 244 -0.67 -19.68 14.68
N ASN A 245 -1.58 -20.63 14.42
CA ASN A 245 -2.01 -21.59 15.43
C ASN A 245 -0.76 -22.27 15.97
N ARG A 246 -0.26 -21.77 17.10
CA ARG A 246 0.58 -22.52 18.03
C ARG A 246 -0.31 -23.01 19.16
#